data_AF-A0A7C4HSH6-F1
#
_entry.id   AF-A0A7C4HSH6-F1
#
_cell.length_a   1.000
_cell.length_b   1.000
_cell.length_c   1.000
_cell.angle_alpha   90.00
_cell.angle_beta   90.00
_cell.angle_gamma   90.00
#
_symmetry.space_group_name_H-M   'P 1'
#
loop_
_entity.id
_entity.type
_entity.pdbx_description
1 polymer ?
#
loop_
_entity_poly.entity_id
_entity_poly.type
_entity_poly.pdbx_seq_one_letter_code
_entity_poly.pdbx_strand_id
1 'polypeptide(L)'
;MSCNQHGESWLWSTWVKTPLLKDAEILVVSACLPVVNPELYRKLSEGKVVLFACPERENATHYGKLASMIRSMKPKKLTVVTIDGSPHCFALQASVNEAEYILGEKVEREHYVVLNGKELKQISPDAVRVARYLSVVNAVVERHPEVLDELGRYSKEYSLSRKLG
;
A
#
# COMPACT_ATOMS: atom_id res chain seq x y z
N MET A 1 -19.04 5.66 -11.86
CA MET A 1 -19.50 6.47 -10.71
C MET A 1 -18.34 6.58 -9.75
N SER A 2 -17.79 7.77 -9.51
CA SER A 2 -16.49 7.95 -8.85
C SER A 2 -16.56 8.13 -7.33
N CYS A 3 -17.75 8.28 -6.75
CA CYS A 3 -17.93 8.36 -5.29
C CYS A 3 -19.32 7.83 -4.95
N ASN A 4 -19.41 6.80 -4.09
CA ASN A 4 -20.69 6.35 -3.54
C ASN A 4 -20.96 7.06 -2.21
N GLN A 5 -22.22 7.06 -1.75
CA GLN A 5 -22.65 7.69 -0.49
C GLN A 5 -21.98 7.09 0.77
N HIS A 6 -21.16 6.04 0.62
CA HIS A 6 -20.47 5.31 1.68
C HIS A 6 -19.00 5.73 1.89
N GLY A 7 -18.56 6.85 1.30
CA GLY A 7 -17.18 7.34 1.50
C GLY A 7 -16.11 6.57 0.73
N GLU A 8 -16.50 5.85 -0.32
CA GLU A 8 -15.61 5.07 -1.18
C GLU A 8 -15.40 5.78 -2.53
N SER A 9 -14.14 5.87 -2.97
CA SER A 9 -13.74 6.49 -4.24
C SER A 9 -12.47 5.85 -4.80
N TRP A 10 -12.13 6.15 -6.05
CA TRP A 10 -10.83 5.80 -6.63
C TRP A 10 -9.83 6.92 -6.38
N LEU A 11 -8.67 6.61 -5.79
CA LEU A 11 -7.62 7.57 -5.45
C LEU A 11 -7.31 8.52 -6.61
N TRP A 12 -7.11 7.96 -7.81
CA TRP A 12 -6.78 8.76 -8.99
C TRP A 12 -7.91 9.72 -9.40
N SER A 13 -9.15 9.27 -9.26
CA SER A 13 -10.37 10.00 -9.65
C SER A 13 -10.88 10.99 -8.59
N THR A 14 -10.38 10.93 -7.35
CA THR A 14 -10.81 11.82 -6.27
C THR A 14 -10.18 13.21 -6.42
N TRP A 15 -10.98 14.27 -6.33
CA TRP A 15 -10.47 15.63 -6.29
C TRP A 15 -9.73 15.88 -4.97
N VAL A 16 -8.49 16.40 -5.04
CA VAL A 16 -7.60 16.53 -3.88
C VAL A 16 -8.11 17.48 -2.79
N LYS A 17 -9.08 18.35 -3.10
CA LYS A 17 -9.70 19.31 -2.16
C LYS A 17 -11.10 18.90 -1.72
N THR A 18 -11.52 17.66 -1.98
CA THR A 18 -12.86 17.22 -1.61
C THR A 18 -13.03 17.26 -0.08
N PRO A 19 -14.12 17.86 0.46
CA PRO A 19 -14.34 17.97 1.90
C PRO A 19 -14.34 16.63 2.65
N LEU A 20 -14.66 15.53 1.95
CA LEU A 20 -14.65 14.17 2.50
C LEU A 20 -13.29 13.78 3.12
N LEU A 21 -12.17 14.32 2.62
CA LEU A 21 -10.83 13.98 3.12
C LEU A 21 -10.42 14.78 4.36
N LYS A 22 -11.18 15.83 4.73
CA LYS A 22 -10.80 16.72 5.83
C LYS A 22 -10.93 15.98 7.16
N ASP A 23 -9.87 16.02 7.97
CA ASP A 23 -9.82 15.39 9.30
C ASP A 23 -10.21 13.89 9.30
N ALA A 24 -10.20 13.24 8.14
CA ALA A 24 -10.64 11.88 7.95
C ALA A 24 -9.52 10.87 8.26
N GLU A 25 -9.92 9.66 8.67
CA GLU A 25 -9.05 8.49 8.58
C GLU A 25 -9.23 7.88 7.20
N ILE A 26 -8.18 7.91 6.39
CA ILE A 26 -8.20 7.45 5.01
C ILE A 26 -7.63 6.03 4.96
N LEU A 27 -8.34 5.13 4.27
CA LEU A 27 -7.86 3.83 3.87
C LEU A 27 -7.53 3.84 2.37
N VAL A 28 -6.25 3.83 2.02
CA VAL A 28 -5.80 3.55 0.65
C VAL A 28 -5.66 2.04 0.50
N VAL A 29 -6.42 1.43 -0.42
CA VAL A 29 -6.51 -0.03 -0.50
C VAL A 29 -6.32 -0.54 -1.93
N SER A 30 -5.60 -1.66 -2.08
CA SER A 30 -5.54 -2.39 -3.34
C SER A 30 -6.95 -2.67 -3.85
N ALA A 31 -7.25 -2.25 -5.07
CA ALA A 31 -8.59 -2.37 -5.65
C ALA A 31 -9.12 -3.82 -5.75
N CYS A 32 -8.23 -4.81 -5.72
CA CYS A 32 -8.60 -6.23 -5.71
C CYS A 32 -8.94 -6.79 -4.32
N LEU A 33 -8.65 -6.08 -3.21
CA LEU A 33 -8.88 -6.60 -1.86
C LEU A 33 -10.36 -6.97 -1.59
N PRO A 34 -11.37 -6.18 -2.02
CA PRO A 34 -12.78 -6.57 -1.85
C PRO A 34 -13.14 -7.92 -2.50
N VAL A 35 -12.37 -8.35 -3.51
CA VAL A 35 -12.54 -9.65 -4.18
C VAL A 35 -11.70 -10.74 -3.50
N VAL A 36 -10.43 -10.43 -3.18
CA VAL A 36 -9.50 -11.38 -2.56
C VAL A 36 -9.93 -11.76 -1.15
N ASN A 37 -10.38 -10.79 -0.36
CA ASN A 37 -10.83 -11.00 1.01
C ASN A 37 -11.92 -9.97 1.39
N PRO A 38 -13.18 -10.23 1.02
CA PRO A 38 -14.29 -9.31 1.27
C PRO A 38 -14.53 -9.04 2.76
N GLU A 39 -14.28 -10.03 3.62
CA GLU A 39 -14.45 -9.88 5.07
C GLU A 39 -13.42 -8.92 5.66
N LEU A 40 -12.14 -9.12 5.33
CA LEU A 40 -11.07 -8.24 5.77
C LEU A 40 -11.26 -6.83 5.23
N TYR A 41 -11.69 -6.68 3.97
CA TYR A 41 -12.05 -5.38 3.40
C TYR A 41 -13.08 -4.65 4.24
N ARG A 42 -14.22 -5.30 4.56
CA ARG A 42 -15.29 -4.69 5.38
C ARG A 42 -14.80 -4.26 6.76
N LYS A 43 -13.97 -5.08 7.42
CA LYS A 43 -13.38 -4.74 8.72
C LYS A 43 -12.45 -3.53 8.64
N LEU A 44 -11.69 -3.41 7.57
CA LEU A 44 -10.73 -2.33 7.39
C LEU A 44 -11.40 -1.01 6.97
N SER A 45 -12.48 -1.07 6.18
CA SER A 45 -13.18 0.10 5.64
C SER A 45 -14.12 0.77 6.64
N GLU A 46 -14.49 0.09 7.72
CA GLU A 46 -15.44 0.59 8.71
C GLU A 46 -14.98 1.94 9.30
N GLY A 47 -15.83 2.96 9.16
CA GLY A 47 -15.58 4.31 9.69
C GLY A 47 -14.51 5.11 8.95
N LYS A 48 -13.99 4.62 7.81
CA LYS A 48 -12.90 5.27 7.05
C LYS A 48 -13.34 5.73 5.67
N VAL A 49 -12.65 6.73 5.15
CA VAL A 49 -12.77 7.12 3.74
C VAL A 49 -11.89 6.19 2.91
N VAL A 50 -12.51 5.41 2.02
CA VAL A 50 -11.79 4.41 1.24
C VAL A 50 -11.39 4.99 -0.12
N LEU A 51 -10.10 4.89 -0.42
CA LEU A 51 -9.53 5.24 -1.72
C LEU A 51 -8.94 3.97 -2.36
N PHE A 52 -9.64 3.43 -3.36
CA PHE A 52 -9.15 2.33 -4.16
C PHE A 52 -8.01 2.79 -5.06
N ALA A 53 -6.96 1.98 -5.16
CA ALA A 53 -5.87 2.19 -6.10
C ALA A 53 -5.39 0.86 -6.68
N CYS A 54 -4.95 0.91 -7.94
CA CYS A 54 -4.33 -0.23 -8.62
C CYS A 54 -3.19 0.29 -9.52
N PRO A 55 -1.94 0.25 -9.05
CA PRO A 55 -0.80 0.71 -9.85
C PRO A 55 -0.59 -0.07 -11.15
N GLU A 56 -1.22 -1.25 -11.31
CA GLU A 56 -1.24 -1.99 -12.57
C GLU A 56 -2.05 -1.27 -13.66
N ARG A 57 -3.11 -0.54 -13.28
CA ARG A 57 -4.04 0.13 -14.19
C ARG A 57 -3.88 1.66 -14.20
N GLU A 58 -3.14 2.18 -13.24
CA GLU A 58 -2.99 3.62 -12.97
C GLU A 58 -1.55 4.06 -13.24
N ASN A 59 -1.37 5.36 -13.51
CA ASN A 59 -0.04 5.93 -13.67
C ASN A 59 0.72 5.88 -12.32
N ALA A 60 2.04 5.71 -12.35
CA ALA A 60 2.93 5.66 -11.17
C ALA A 60 3.01 6.97 -10.33
N THR A 61 2.10 7.92 -10.51
CA THR A 61 2.11 9.26 -9.90
C THR A 61 1.28 9.36 -8.60
N HIS A 62 0.96 8.22 -7.97
CA HIS A 62 0.24 8.18 -6.69
C HIS A 62 0.91 9.04 -5.60
N TYR A 63 2.24 9.09 -5.54
CA TYR A 63 2.96 9.89 -4.55
C TYR A 63 2.59 11.38 -4.60
N GLY A 64 2.50 11.96 -5.79
CA GLY A 64 2.18 13.38 -5.98
C GLY A 64 0.71 13.67 -5.70
N LYS A 65 -0.16 12.72 -6.07
CA LYS A 65 -1.59 12.79 -5.77
C LYS A 65 -1.86 12.73 -4.27
N LEU A 66 -1.22 11.78 -3.58
CA LEU A 66 -1.29 11.62 -2.12
C LEU A 66 -0.71 12.85 -1.41
N ALA A 67 0.46 13.33 -1.80
CA ALA A 67 1.05 14.55 -1.25
C ALA A 67 0.08 15.74 -1.41
N SER A 68 -0.51 15.92 -2.60
CA SER A 68 -1.46 16.99 -2.86
C SER A 68 -2.73 16.87 -2.00
N MET A 69 -3.27 15.66 -1.81
CA MET A 69 -4.41 15.40 -0.92
C MET A 69 -4.08 15.74 0.53
N ILE A 70 -2.94 15.25 1.03
CA ILE A 70 -2.50 15.47 2.41
C ILE A 70 -2.30 16.96 2.66
N ARG A 71 -1.59 17.67 1.76
CA ARG A 71 -1.38 19.12 1.89
C ARG A 71 -2.70 19.90 1.92
N SER A 72 -3.62 19.52 1.04
CA SER A 72 -4.88 20.26 0.84
C SER A 72 -5.86 20.07 1.99
N MET A 73 -5.97 18.84 2.49
CA MET A 73 -7.08 18.45 3.37
C MET A 73 -6.64 18.03 4.78
N LYS A 74 -5.35 17.80 5.00
CA LYS A 74 -4.77 17.42 6.30
C LYS A 74 -5.56 16.28 6.98
N PRO A 75 -5.67 15.10 6.34
CA PRO A 75 -6.36 13.97 6.94
C PRO A 75 -5.69 13.58 8.26
N LYS A 76 -6.48 13.03 9.18
CA LYS A 76 -6.01 12.64 10.52
C LYS A 76 -4.99 11.50 10.46
N LYS A 77 -5.22 10.52 9.58
CA LYS A 77 -4.36 9.34 9.42
C LYS A 77 -4.53 8.72 8.04
N LEU A 78 -3.42 8.21 7.48
CA LEU A 78 -3.41 7.46 6.23
C LEU A 78 -3.01 6.00 6.47
N THR A 79 -3.93 5.06 6.28
CA THR A 79 -3.62 3.63 6.29
C THR A 79 -3.51 3.12 4.86
N VAL A 80 -2.42 2.45 4.50
CA VAL A 80 -2.28 1.79 3.20
C VAL A 80 -2.25 0.27 3.36
N VAL A 81 -3.16 -0.41 2.66
CA VAL A 81 -3.31 -1.87 2.70
C VAL A 81 -3.19 -2.43 1.29
N THR A 82 -2.21 -3.29 1.05
CA THR A 82 -2.00 -3.88 -0.27
C THR A 82 -1.90 -5.40 -0.24
N ILE A 83 -2.03 -6.05 -1.39
CA ILE A 83 -1.72 -7.49 -1.51
C ILE A 83 -0.20 -7.68 -1.43
N ASP A 84 0.24 -8.60 -0.57
CA ASP A 84 1.67 -8.91 -0.44
C ASP A 84 2.18 -9.71 -1.64
N GLY A 85 3.47 -9.55 -1.98
CA GLY A 85 4.11 -10.24 -3.11
C GLY A 85 3.68 -9.78 -4.51
N SER A 86 2.72 -8.85 -4.63
CA SER A 86 2.39 -8.21 -5.92
C SER A 86 3.37 -7.06 -6.22
N PRO A 87 4.14 -7.12 -7.33
CA PRO A 87 5.15 -6.09 -7.64
C PRO A 87 4.56 -4.69 -7.80
N HIS A 88 3.37 -4.56 -8.41
CA HIS A 88 2.73 -3.27 -8.60
C HIS A 88 2.18 -2.69 -7.29
N CYS A 89 1.74 -3.54 -6.35
CA CYS A 89 1.24 -3.10 -5.04
C CYS A 89 2.33 -2.41 -4.21
N PHE A 90 3.59 -2.82 -4.36
CA PHE A 90 4.71 -2.19 -3.68
C PHE A 90 4.84 -0.68 -4.01
N ALA A 91 4.60 -0.29 -5.26
CA ALA A 91 4.68 1.11 -5.67
C ALA A 91 3.70 2.01 -4.89
N LEU A 92 2.54 1.48 -4.49
CA LEU A 92 1.56 2.21 -3.70
C LEU A 92 2.03 2.41 -2.25
N GLN A 93 2.65 1.37 -1.65
CA GLN A 93 3.29 1.47 -0.34
C GLN A 93 4.40 2.53 -0.36
N ALA A 94 5.27 2.48 -1.37
CA ALA A 94 6.35 3.44 -1.55
C ALA A 94 5.82 4.87 -1.78
N SER A 95 4.69 5.03 -2.47
CA SER A 95 4.09 6.33 -2.75
C SER A 95 3.60 7.05 -1.51
N VAL A 96 3.06 6.31 -0.53
CA VAL A 96 2.71 6.87 0.77
C VAL A 96 3.95 7.40 1.48
N ASN A 97 5.06 6.63 1.44
CA ASN A 97 6.35 7.06 1.97
C ASN A 97 6.87 8.34 1.30
N GLU A 98 6.85 8.37 -0.02
CA GLU A 98 7.33 9.48 -0.83
C GLU A 98 6.53 10.77 -0.61
N ALA A 99 5.23 10.67 -0.24
CA ALA A 99 4.43 11.84 0.08
C ALA A 99 5.03 12.64 1.26
N GLU A 100 5.59 11.98 2.27
CA GLU A 100 6.31 12.65 3.38
C GLU A 100 7.53 13.43 2.86
N TYR A 101 8.29 12.85 1.93
CA TYR A 101 9.44 13.51 1.32
C TYR A 101 9.02 14.75 0.51
N ILE A 102 7.98 14.62 -0.32
CA ILE A 102 7.44 15.72 -1.14
C ILE A 102 6.90 16.85 -0.27
N LEU A 103 6.24 16.52 0.83
CA LEU A 103 5.67 17.51 1.74
C LEU A 103 6.72 18.18 2.63
N GLY A 104 7.84 17.52 2.87
CA GLY A 104 8.86 17.98 3.83
C GLY A 104 8.37 17.96 5.28
N GLU A 105 7.32 17.18 5.60
CA GLU A 105 6.73 17.10 6.94
C GLU A 105 6.27 15.68 7.23
N LYS A 106 6.26 15.29 8.52
CA LYS A 106 5.81 13.96 8.95
C LYS A 106 4.34 13.75 8.63
N VAL A 107 4.03 12.58 8.07
CA VAL A 107 2.66 12.15 7.76
C VAL A 107 2.30 11.02 8.72
N GLU A 108 1.18 11.17 9.43
CA GLU A 108 0.64 10.11 10.29
C GLU A 108 0.08 8.97 9.43
N ARG A 109 0.75 7.81 9.47
CA ARG A 109 0.45 6.69 8.55
C ARG A 109 0.75 5.31 9.11
N GLU A 110 0.09 4.32 8.53
CA GLU A 110 0.38 2.91 8.74
C GLU A 110 0.45 2.15 7.42
N HIS A 111 1.37 1.18 7.35
CA HIS A 111 1.51 0.28 6.23
C HIS A 111 1.11 -1.13 6.63
N TYR A 112 0.26 -1.75 5.82
CA TYR A 112 -0.11 -3.14 5.95
C TYR A 112 -0.07 -3.85 4.61
N VAL A 113 0.23 -5.14 4.65
CA VAL A 113 0.11 -6.05 3.52
C VAL A 113 -0.80 -7.22 3.89
N VAL A 114 -1.49 -7.78 2.89
CA VAL A 114 -2.33 -8.97 3.01
C VAL A 114 -1.58 -10.15 2.41
N LEU A 115 -0.94 -10.93 3.27
CA LEU A 115 -0.17 -12.10 2.93
C LEU A 115 -1.11 -13.28 2.60
N ASN A 116 -0.86 -13.93 1.47
CA ASN A 116 -1.66 -15.04 0.94
C ASN A 116 -3.17 -14.75 0.87
N GLY A 117 -3.54 -13.48 0.69
CA GLY A 117 -4.94 -13.04 0.66
C GLY A 117 -5.69 -13.17 1.99
N LYS A 118 -5.02 -13.50 3.10
CA LYS A 118 -5.68 -13.82 4.37
C LYS A 118 -5.12 -13.03 5.55
N GLU A 119 -3.81 -13.02 5.71
CA GLU A 119 -3.17 -12.49 6.92
C GLU A 119 -2.79 -11.03 6.74
N LEU A 120 -3.31 -10.15 7.61
CA LEU A 120 -2.89 -8.76 7.66
C LEU A 120 -1.58 -8.66 8.45
N LYS A 121 -0.51 -8.15 7.82
CA LYS A 121 0.79 -7.90 8.45
C LYS A 121 1.09 -6.42 8.46
N GLN A 122 1.45 -5.87 9.61
CA GLN A 122 1.94 -4.50 9.70
C GLN A 122 3.39 -4.43 9.22
N ILE A 123 3.70 -3.43 8.42
CA ILE A 123 5.03 -3.21 7.85
C ILE A 123 5.55 -1.87 8.35
N SER A 124 6.82 -1.81 8.74
CA SER A 124 7.42 -0.53 9.12
C SER A 124 7.64 0.36 7.89
N PRO A 125 7.53 1.69 8.01
CA PRO A 125 7.89 2.61 6.93
C PRO A 125 9.32 2.36 6.41
N ASP A 126 10.24 1.95 7.27
CA ASP A 126 11.63 1.69 6.90
C ASP A 126 11.80 0.40 6.10
N ALA A 127 11.02 -0.66 6.36
CA ALA A 127 11.02 -1.85 5.52
C ALA A 127 10.59 -1.51 4.08
N VAL A 128 9.58 -0.65 3.92
CA VAL A 128 9.16 -0.14 2.60
C VAL A 128 10.28 0.68 1.94
N ARG A 129 11.02 1.50 2.70
CA ARG A 129 12.19 2.23 2.18
C ARG A 129 13.28 1.26 1.73
N VAL A 130 13.68 0.32 2.59
CA VAL A 130 14.73 -0.68 2.29
C VAL A 130 14.38 -1.48 1.04
N ALA A 131 13.13 -1.90 0.88
CA ALA A 131 12.67 -2.64 -0.31
C ALA A 131 12.87 -1.89 -1.64
N ARG A 132 13.03 -0.55 -1.64
CA ARG A 132 13.38 0.23 -2.84
C ARG A 132 14.86 0.12 -3.22
N TYR A 133 15.72 -0.22 -2.27
CA TYR A 133 17.17 -0.27 -2.45
C TYR A 133 17.62 -1.73 -2.55
N LEU A 134 17.57 -2.28 -3.76
CA LEU A 134 17.92 -3.68 -4.02
C LEU A 134 19.34 -4.04 -3.56
N SER A 135 20.30 -3.10 -3.58
CA SER A 135 21.65 -3.33 -3.04
C SER A 135 21.64 -3.59 -1.53
N VAL A 136 20.77 -2.91 -0.77
CA VAL A 136 20.60 -3.12 0.67
C VAL A 136 19.86 -4.41 0.93
N VAL A 137 18.79 -4.69 0.17
CA VAL A 137 18.06 -5.97 0.25
C VAL A 137 18.99 -7.14 -0.05
N ASN A 138 19.83 -7.05 -1.09
CA ASN A 138 20.81 -8.07 -1.45
C ASN A 138 21.78 -8.34 -0.29
N ALA A 139 22.31 -7.29 0.35
CA ALA A 139 23.19 -7.44 1.50
C ALA A 139 22.49 -8.14 2.68
N VAL A 140 21.17 -7.96 2.85
CA VAL A 140 20.39 -8.71 3.85
C VAL A 140 20.29 -10.18 3.45
N VAL A 141 19.94 -10.48 2.19
CA VAL A 141 19.82 -11.86 1.69
C VAL A 141 21.16 -12.62 1.80
N GLU A 142 22.28 -11.97 1.51
CA GLU A 142 23.63 -12.57 1.63
C GLU A 142 24.01 -12.86 3.09
N ARG A 143 23.64 -11.97 4.02
CA ARG A 143 23.92 -12.14 5.46
C ARG A 143 22.95 -13.09 6.15
N HIS A 144 21.73 -13.19 5.63
CA HIS A 144 20.61 -13.94 6.20
C HIS A 144 19.97 -14.83 5.12
N PRO A 145 20.66 -15.86 4.62
CA PRO A 145 20.12 -16.72 3.57
C PRO A 145 18.82 -17.44 3.97
N GLU A 146 18.54 -17.61 5.27
CA GLU A 146 17.31 -18.19 5.80
C GLU A 146 16.03 -17.43 5.39
N VAL A 147 16.13 -16.15 4.99
CA VAL A 147 14.98 -15.40 4.46
C VAL A 147 14.44 -16.00 3.17
N LEU A 148 15.27 -16.74 2.43
CA LEU A 148 14.88 -17.44 1.21
C LEU A 148 13.99 -18.65 1.51
N ASP A 149 14.18 -19.31 2.66
CA ASP A 149 13.31 -20.40 3.10
C ASP A 149 11.92 -19.87 3.42
N GLU A 150 11.85 -18.70 4.06
CA GLU A 150 10.59 -18.00 4.32
C GLU A 150 9.92 -17.54 3.02
N LEU A 151 10.68 -16.94 2.09
CA LEU A 151 10.16 -16.55 0.77
C LEU A 151 9.58 -17.76 0.03
N GLY A 152 10.22 -18.93 0.11
CA GLY A 152 9.75 -20.18 -0.48
C GLY A 152 8.39 -20.66 0.03
N ARG A 153 7.98 -20.26 1.26
CA ARG A 153 6.65 -20.61 1.79
C ARG A 153 5.52 -19.82 1.11
N TYR A 154 5.83 -18.67 0.52
CA TYR A 154 4.83 -17.74 0.00
C TYR A 154 4.92 -17.54 -1.51
N SER A 155 6.11 -17.49 -2.09
CA SER A 155 6.31 -17.22 -3.51
C SER A 155 6.32 -18.51 -4.33
N LYS A 156 5.29 -18.67 -5.16
CA LYS A 156 5.23 -19.73 -6.19
C LYS A 156 6.31 -19.54 -7.25
N GLU A 157 6.60 -18.30 -7.61
CA GLU A 157 7.67 -17.96 -8.57
C GLU A 157 9.02 -18.42 -8.03
N TYR A 158 9.34 -18.11 -6.77
CA TYR A 158 10.61 -18.48 -6.17
C TYR A 158 10.72 -20.00 -5.97
N SER A 159 9.62 -20.63 -5.54
CA SER A 159 9.52 -22.08 -5.43
C SER A 159 9.77 -22.79 -6.76
N LEU A 160 9.35 -22.20 -7.89
CA LEU A 160 9.63 -22.73 -9.22
C LEU A 160 11.08 -22.45 -9.62
N SER A 161 11.59 -21.24 -9.39
CA SER A 161 12.98 -20.86 -9.65
C SER A 161 13.97 -21.85 -9.03
N ARG A 162 13.75 -22.23 -7.76
CA ARG A 162 14.55 -23.23 -7.03
C ARG A 162 14.49 -24.66 -7.57
N LYS A 163 13.44 -24.99 -8.33
CA LYS A 163 13.32 -26.29 -9.00
C LYS A 163 14.00 -26.29 -10.37
N LEU A 164 14.15 -25.11 -10.97
CA LEU A 164 14.78 -24.93 -12.27
C LEU A 164 16.32 -24.83 -12.16
N GLY A 165 16.86 -24.49 -10.98
CA GLY A 165 18.31 -24.44 -10.68
C GLY A 165 18.59 -23.68 -9.39
#